data_AF-E3RDB2-F1
#
_entry.id   AF-E3RDB2-F1
#
_cell.length_a   1.000
_cell.length_b   1.000
_cell.length_c   1.000
_cell.angle_alpha   90.00
_cell.angle_beta   90.00
_cell.angle_gamma   90.00
#
_symmetry.space_group_name_H-M   'P 1'
#
loop_
_entity.id
_entity.type
_entity.pdbx_description
1 polymer ?
#
loop_
_entity_poly.entity_id
_entity_poly.type
_entity_poly.pdbx_seq_one_letter_code
_entity_poly.pdbx_strand_id
1 'polypeptide(L)'
;MHLLRTASRAVTTSLLSLPLHVNAQSGSYNQNLTLRFFQNSPDSCDYSATTRALTFTTSSIPLLSHCFDVDALFGGNATQGFVNQTRNIAPPSTGEAGIYWQLENLDTYDSQANYSSVLYRQHITSPINDDQKPGKFAQRGVTLYAGKGCSDLDPSADRILDWYGFNCWSEDKGDCGTTPWNIGSFNMHAPGDDAEGTCWVFAKNGNGARRFSSSQAMMGAVIAASLAIWLA
;
A
#
# COMPACT_ATOMS: atom_id res chain seq x y z
N MET A 1 35.92 -61.51 -56.54
CA MET A 1 36.51 -60.62 -55.52
C MET A 1 35.40 -59.98 -54.71
N HIS A 2 35.64 -59.82 -53.42
CA HIS A 2 34.66 -59.68 -52.36
C HIS A 2 33.86 -58.36 -52.35
N LEU A 3 32.60 -58.52 -51.92
CA LEU A 3 31.76 -57.60 -51.13
C LEU A 3 32.50 -56.43 -50.47
N LEU A 4 31.85 -55.25 -50.46
CA LEU A 4 31.70 -54.41 -49.27
C LEU A 4 30.60 -53.36 -49.50
N ARG A 5 29.44 -53.61 -48.90
CA ARG A 5 28.36 -52.64 -48.65
C ARG A 5 28.78 -51.87 -47.39
N THR A 6 29.03 -50.57 -47.51
CA THR A 6 29.21 -49.68 -46.35
C THR A 6 27.91 -48.95 -46.08
N ALA A 7 27.28 -49.31 -44.97
CA ALA A 7 26.25 -48.52 -44.32
C ALA A 7 26.76 -48.22 -42.91
N SER A 8 26.82 -46.95 -42.52
CA SER A 8 26.72 -46.51 -41.11
C SER A 8 26.60 -44.98 -41.06
N ARG A 9 25.40 -44.51 -40.71
CA ARG A 9 25.03 -43.91 -39.41
C ARG A 9 25.42 -42.44 -39.31
N ALA A 10 24.53 -41.57 -39.80
CA ALA A 10 24.44 -40.20 -39.34
C ALA A 10 23.97 -40.22 -37.88
N VAL A 11 24.80 -39.72 -36.97
CA VAL A 11 24.43 -39.48 -35.57
C VAL A 11 23.75 -38.12 -35.54
N THR A 12 22.42 -38.12 -35.50
CA THR A 12 21.63 -36.90 -35.27
C THR A 12 21.74 -36.55 -33.79
N THR A 13 22.56 -35.55 -33.44
CA THR A 13 22.58 -34.96 -32.11
C THR A 13 21.34 -34.10 -31.94
N SER A 14 20.30 -34.69 -31.36
CA SER A 14 19.11 -33.97 -30.91
C SER A 14 19.49 -33.06 -29.73
N LEU A 15 19.69 -31.77 -30.01
CA LEU A 15 19.71 -30.72 -28.98
C LEU A 15 18.31 -30.64 -28.38
N LEU A 16 18.10 -31.31 -27.24
CA LEU A 16 16.99 -31.07 -26.34
C LEU A 16 17.17 -29.66 -25.75
N SER A 17 16.68 -28.66 -26.46
CA SER A 17 16.42 -27.35 -25.89
C SER A 17 15.32 -27.51 -24.85
N LEU A 18 15.71 -27.69 -23.58
CA LEU A 18 14.77 -27.54 -22.47
C LEU A 18 14.26 -26.08 -22.51
N PRO A 19 12.96 -25.84 -22.68
CA PRO A 19 12.42 -24.53 -22.42
C PRO A 19 12.60 -24.29 -20.91
N LEU A 20 13.57 -23.45 -20.55
CA LEU A 20 13.52 -22.75 -19.28
C LEU A 20 12.29 -21.85 -19.35
N HIS A 21 11.14 -22.41 -19.00
CA HIS A 21 9.99 -21.63 -18.60
C HIS A 21 10.41 -20.89 -17.32
N VAL A 22 10.96 -19.70 -17.50
CA VAL A 22 10.94 -18.67 -16.47
C VAL A 22 9.47 -18.31 -16.31
N ASN A 23 8.76 -19.09 -15.50
CA ASN A 23 7.52 -18.65 -14.92
C ASN A 23 7.90 -17.52 -13.98
N ALA A 24 7.81 -16.28 -14.47
CA ALA A 24 7.58 -15.14 -13.61
C ALA A 24 6.28 -15.44 -12.87
N GLN A 25 6.38 -16.06 -11.70
CA GLN A 25 5.23 -16.26 -10.84
C GLN A 25 4.82 -14.87 -10.36
N SER A 26 3.88 -14.23 -11.06
CA SER A 26 3.06 -13.20 -10.45
C SER A 26 2.21 -13.94 -9.40
N GLY A 27 2.77 -14.10 -8.20
CA GLY A 27 2.03 -14.61 -7.06
C GLY A 27 0.81 -13.71 -6.89
N SER A 28 -0.37 -14.25 -7.21
CA SER A 28 -1.67 -13.62 -7.03
C SER A 28 -1.98 -13.56 -5.52
N TYR A 29 -1.20 -12.79 -4.79
CA TYR A 29 -1.50 -12.43 -3.41
C TYR A 29 -2.15 -11.06 -3.47
N ASN A 30 -3.27 -10.88 -2.77
CA ASN A 30 -3.92 -9.59 -2.63
C ASN A 30 -2.95 -8.66 -1.88
N GLN A 31 -2.14 -7.93 -2.63
CA GLN A 31 -1.17 -6.98 -2.10
C GLN A 31 -1.76 -5.57 -2.02
N ASN A 32 -3.08 -5.41 -2.19
CA ASN A 32 -3.69 -4.12 -2.44
C ASN A 32 -3.23 -3.08 -1.43
N LEU A 33 -2.80 -1.93 -1.94
CA LEU A 33 -2.61 -0.76 -1.11
C LEU A 33 -3.96 -0.08 -0.96
N THR A 34 -4.40 0.07 0.27
CA THR A 34 -5.68 0.67 0.61
C THR A 34 -5.47 1.82 1.58
N LEU A 35 -6.09 2.95 1.28
CA LEU A 35 -6.19 4.11 2.16
C LEU A 35 -7.65 4.32 2.52
N ARG A 36 -7.91 4.58 3.80
CA ARG A 36 -9.21 5.02 4.29
C ARG A 36 -9.09 6.37 4.96
N PHE A 37 -9.90 7.33 4.55
CA PHE A 37 -9.89 8.69 5.07
C PHE A 37 -11.09 8.89 6.01
N PHE A 38 -10.84 9.58 7.13
CA PHE A 38 -11.83 9.81 8.17
C PHE A 38 -11.93 11.29 8.53
N GLN A 39 -13.16 11.78 8.70
CA GLN A 39 -13.44 13.15 9.12
C GLN A 39 -13.03 13.44 10.58
N ASN A 40 -12.90 12.38 11.39
CA ASN A 40 -12.45 12.41 12.77
C ASN A 40 -11.47 11.26 12.99
N SER A 41 -10.62 11.35 14.01
CA SER A 41 -9.81 10.21 14.44
C SER A 41 -10.71 8.98 14.67
N PRO A 42 -10.47 7.85 13.99
CA PRO A 42 -11.30 6.68 14.19
C PRO A 42 -11.09 6.11 15.60
N ASP A 43 -12.16 5.60 16.22
CA ASP A 43 -12.09 4.95 17.53
C ASP A 43 -11.19 3.70 17.53
N SER A 44 -10.93 3.15 16.33
CA SER A 44 -10.14 1.95 16.12
C SER A 44 -9.44 1.99 14.77
N CYS A 45 -8.21 1.46 14.73
CA CYS A 45 -7.46 1.18 13.51
C CYS A 45 -7.77 -0.19 12.91
N ASP A 46 -8.96 -0.73 13.16
CA ASP A 46 -9.37 -2.01 12.62
C ASP A 46 -10.03 -1.85 11.25
N TYR A 47 -9.37 -2.35 10.21
CA TYR A 47 -9.91 -2.38 8.85
C TYR A 47 -11.29 -3.04 8.76
N SER A 48 -11.61 -4.03 9.60
CA SER A 48 -12.94 -4.65 9.58
C SER A 48 -14.03 -3.74 10.16
N ALA A 49 -13.66 -2.84 11.07
CA ALA A 49 -14.59 -1.92 11.76
C ALA A 49 -14.86 -0.62 10.99
N THR A 50 -14.05 -0.32 9.97
CA THR A 50 -14.02 0.98 9.28
C THR A 50 -14.55 0.93 7.84
N THR A 51 -15.43 -0.02 7.53
CA THR A 51 -15.91 -0.32 6.16
C THR A 51 -16.68 0.81 5.46
N ARG A 52 -17.16 1.80 6.23
CA ARG A 52 -17.90 2.97 5.71
C ARG A 52 -17.02 4.19 5.42
N ALA A 53 -15.72 4.12 5.70
CA ALA A 53 -14.82 5.23 5.44
C ALA A 53 -14.57 5.41 3.94
N LEU A 54 -14.26 6.64 3.53
CA LEU A 54 -13.84 6.92 2.16
C LEU A 54 -12.61 6.09 1.83
N THR A 55 -12.74 5.20 0.86
CA THR A 55 -11.71 4.19 0.59
C THR A 55 -11.15 4.41 -0.80
N PHE A 56 -9.82 4.48 -0.89
CA PHE A 56 -9.06 4.34 -2.13
C PHE A 56 -8.31 3.01 -2.07
N THR A 57 -8.36 2.22 -3.14
CA THR A 57 -7.59 0.97 -3.23
C THR A 57 -6.99 0.78 -4.62
N THR A 58 -5.82 0.16 -4.65
CA THR A 58 -5.14 -0.23 -5.89
C THR A 58 -4.50 -1.60 -5.73
N SER A 59 -4.70 -2.46 -6.71
CA SER A 59 -3.95 -3.71 -6.85
C SER A 59 -2.65 -3.51 -7.62
N SER A 60 -2.57 -2.47 -8.46
CA SER A 60 -1.46 -2.23 -9.38
C SER A 60 -0.25 -1.61 -8.69
N ILE A 61 0.94 -2.04 -9.10
CA ILE A 61 2.19 -1.43 -8.65
C ILE A 61 2.56 -0.32 -9.65
N PRO A 62 2.67 0.94 -9.21
CA PRO A 62 3.07 2.04 -10.09
C PRO A 62 4.47 1.81 -10.68
N LEU A 63 4.66 2.17 -11.95
CA LEU A 63 5.99 2.28 -12.57
C LEU A 63 6.68 3.58 -12.16
N LEU A 64 5.90 4.65 -12.05
CA LEU A 64 6.33 5.95 -11.55
C LEU A 64 5.42 6.39 -10.41
N SER A 65 6.00 7.07 -9.43
CA SER A 65 5.26 7.74 -8.38
C SER A 65 4.15 8.62 -8.97
N HIS A 66 2.99 8.62 -8.32
CA HIS A 66 1.85 9.41 -8.78
C HIS A 66 1.12 10.07 -7.61
N CYS A 67 0.86 11.35 -7.79
CA CYS A 67 0.09 12.15 -6.85
C CYS A 67 -1.41 12.09 -7.17
N PHE A 68 -2.21 11.81 -6.15
CA PHE A 68 -3.66 11.89 -6.20
C PHE A 68 -4.17 13.00 -5.29
N ASP A 69 -5.01 13.87 -5.84
CA ASP A 69 -5.77 14.85 -5.05
C ASP A 69 -7.03 14.20 -4.47
N VAL A 70 -7.24 14.35 -3.17
CA VAL A 70 -8.36 13.72 -2.45
C VAL A 70 -9.70 14.26 -2.96
N ASP A 71 -9.80 15.57 -3.19
CA ASP A 71 -11.02 16.19 -3.68
C ASP A 71 -11.33 15.86 -5.14
N ALA A 72 -10.30 15.74 -5.99
CA ALA A 72 -10.47 15.30 -7.36
C ALA A 72 -10.93 13.83 -7.46
N LEU A 73 -10.43 12.96 -6.57
CA LEU A 73 -10.84 11.56 -6.50
C LEU A 73 -12.28 11.41 -5.98
N PHE A 74 -12.55 11.91 -4.77
CA PHE A 74 -13.81 11.63 -4.07
C PHE A 74 -14.92 12.64 -4.37
N GLY A 75 -14.59 13.83 -4.87
CA GLY A 75 -15.58 14.82 -5.32
C GLY A 75 -16.13 14.57 -6.72
N GLY A 76 -15.58 13.60 -7.45
CA GLY A 76 -16.06 13.18 -8.77
C GLY A 76 -17.15 12.11 -8.72
N ASN A 77 -17.55 11.61 -9.90
CA ASN A 77 -18.55 10.53 -10.03
C ASN A 77 -17.92 9.17 -10.39
N ALA A 78 -16.60 9.11 -10.55
CA ALA A 78 -15.92 7.89 -10.95
C ALA A 78 -15.65 7.01 -9.73
N THR A 79 -16.04 5.74 -9.77
CA THR A 79 -15.73 4.75 -8.72
C THR A 79 -14.48 3.94 -9.03
N GLN A 80 -13.93 4.07 -10.23
CA GLN A 80 -12.71 3.40 -10.68
C GLN A 80 -12.03 4.20 -11.79
N GLY A 81 -10.75 3.96 -12.00
CA GLY A 81 -10.02 4.57 -13.10
C GLY A 81 -8.63 3.99 -13.30
N PHE A 82 -7.91 4.60 -14.25
CA PHE A 82 -6.60 4.16 -14.68
C PHE A 82 -5.68 5.34 -14.95
N VAL A 83 -4.51 5.35 -14.31
CA VAL A 83 -3.42 6.28 -14.62
C VAL A 83 -2.47 5.60 -15.58
N ASN A 84 -2.47 6.04 -16.84
CA ASN A 84 -1.64 5.44 -17.89
C ASN A 84 -0.16 5.82 -17.74
N GLN A 85 0.68 4.81 -17.60
CA GLN A 85 2.14 4.89 -17.52
C GLN A 85 2.83 4.05 -18.60
N THR A 86 2.10 3.62 -19.64
CA THR A 86 2.58 2.74 -20.74
C THR A 86 3.73 3.35 -21.54
N ARG A 87 3.94 4.67 -21.49
CA ARG A 87 5.11 5.29 -22.13
C ARG A 87 6.43 5.06 -21.38
N ASN A 88 6.38 4.49 -20.18
CA ASN A 88 7.53 4.29 -19.31
C ASN A 88 8.08 2.85 -19.33
N ILE A 89 7.50 1.97 -20.16
CA ILE A 89 8.04 0.61 -20.37
C ILE A 89 9.01 0.60 -21.56
N ALA A 90 10.15 -0.07 -21.40
CA ALA A 90 11.14 -0.22 -22.45
C ALA A 90 10.66 -1.20 -23.53
N PRO A 91 10.86 -0.92 -24.84
CA PRO A 91 10.64 -1.91 -25.90
C PRO A 91 11.49 -3.17 -25.66
N PRO A 92 10.99 -4.37 -26.00
CA PRO A 92 9.78 -4.68 -26.77
C PRO A 92 8.54 -4.89 -25.90
N SER A 93 8.52 -4.43 -24.65
CA SER A 93 7.39 -4.67 -23.74
C SER A 93 6.07 -4.18 -24.34
N THR A 94 5.10 -5.07 -24.45
CA THR A 94 3.76 -4.78 -24.99
C THR A 94 2.72 -4.89 -23.89
N GLY A 95 1.76 -3.95 -23.86
CA GLY A 95 0.65 -3.96 -22.90
C GLY A 95 0.43 -2.60 -22.26
N GLU A 96 -0.70 -2.43 -21.58
CA GLU A 96 -0.95 -1.23 -20.77
C GLU A 96 -0.28 -1.38 -19.42
N ALA A 97 0.43 -0.34 -18.99
CA ALA A 97 1.05 -0.26 -17.67
C ALA A 97 0.60 1.00 -16.97
N GLY A 98 0.36 0.93 -15.66
CA GLY A 98 -0.17 2.05 -14.92
C GLY A 98 -0.84 1.66 -13.62
N ILE A 99 -1.62 2.59 -13.08
CA ILE A 99 -2.28 2.43 -11.78
C ILE A 99 -3.77 2.27 -12.01
N TYR A 100 -4.27 1.05 -11.84
CA TYR A 100 -5.70 0.82 -11.69
C TYR A 100 -6.11 1.12 -10.25
N TRP A 101 -7.10 1.99 -10.08
CA TRP A 101 -7.60 2.37 -8.78
C TRP A 101 -9.12 2.22 -8.73
N GLN A 102 -9.63 1.99 -7.52
CA GLN A 102 -11.03 1.90 -7.19
C GLN A 102 -11.31 2.71 -5.93
N LEU A 103 -12.50 3.30 -5.87
CA LEU A 103 -13.00 4.06 -4.75
C LEU A 103 -14.27 3.42 -4.17
N GLU A 104 -14.47 3.55 -2.87
CA GLU A 104 -15.69 3.12 -2.17
C GLU A 104 -16.21 4.23 -1.24
N ASN A 105 -17.51 4.20 -0.97
CA ASN A 105 -18.24 5.13 -0.09
C ASN A 105 -18.22 6.60 -0.58
N LEU A 106 -18.13 6.86 -1.88
CA LEU A 106 -18.12 8.22 -2.46
C LEU A 106 -19.30 9.08 -1.99
N ASP A 107 -20.46 8.48 -1.78
CA ASP A 107 -21.69 9.13 -1.32
C ASP A 107 -21.55 9.77 0.06
N THR A 108 -20.52 9.41 0.82
CA THR A 108 -20.19 9.97 2.14
C THR A 108 -19.15 11.10 2.09
N TYR A 109 -18.65 11.46 0.91
CA TYR A 109 -17.67 12.54 0.78
C TYR A 109 -18.32 13.91 1.02
N ASP A 110 -17.72 14.67 1.93
CA ASP A 110 -18.08 16.05 2.21
C ASP A 110 -16.87 16.96 1.97
N SER A 111 -16.95 17.79 0.92
CA SER A 111 -15.89 18.74 0.56
C SER A 111 -15.51 19.74 1.67
N GLN A 112 -16.37 19.94 2.68
CA GLN A 112 -16.13 20.86 3.79
C GLN A 112 -15.62 20.15 5.06
N ALA A 113 -15.59 18.81 5.06
CA ALA A 113 -15.14 18.04 6.21
C ALA A 113 -13.60 17.97 6.29
N ASN A 114 -13.10 17.72 7.51
CA ASN A 114 -11.67 17.63 7.79
C ASN A 114 -11.20 16.17 7.78
N TYR A 115 -10.71 15.69 6.65
CA TYR A 115 -10.11 14.37 6.50
C TYR A 115 -8.63 14.36 6.93
N SER A 116 -8.35 14.59 8.22
CA SER A 116 -6.98 14.60 8.75
C SER A 116 -6.46 13.23 9.20
N SER A 117 -7.37 12.26 9.36
CA SER A 117 -7.06 10.91 9.80
C SER A 117 -7.12 9.92 8.65
N VAL A 118 -6.17 8.99 8.64
CA VAL A 118 -6.05 7.95 7.63
C VAL A 118 -5.79 6.59 8.26
N LEU A 119 -6.27 5.53 7.62
CA LEU A 119 -5.84 4.15 7.82
C LEU A 119 -5.18 3.69 6.54
N TYR A 120 -3.93 3.25 6.65
CA TYR A 120 -3.17 2.60 5.60
C TYR A 120 -3.20 1.09 5.81
N ARG A 121 -3.44 0.34 4.74
CA ARG A 121 -3.37 -1.12 4.75
C ARG A 121 -2.73 -1.63 3.46
N GLN A 122 -1.67 -2.39 3.62
CA GLN A 122 -1.03 -3.16 2.57
C GLN A 122 -0.59 -4.48 3.19
N HIS A 123 -1.46 -5.50 3.12
CA HIS A 123 -1.32 -6.71 3.92
C HIS A 123 -1.28 -7.96 3.04
N ILE A 124 -0.35 -8.87 3.33
CA ILE A 124 -0.28 -10.20 2.70
C ILE A 124 -0.73 -11.24 3.73
N THR A 125 -1.86 -11.90 3.47
CA THR A 125 -2.47 -12.89 4.39
C THR A 125 -1.59 -14.13 4.63
N SER A 126 -0.75 -14.49 3.65
CA SER A 126 0.13 -15.66 3.75
C SER A 126 1.49 -15.33 3.14
N PRO A 127 2.37 -14.61 3.87
CA PRO A 127 3.67 -14.21 3.37
C PRO A 127 4.55 -15.44 3.14
N ILE A 128 5.19 -15.51 1.97
CA ILE A 128 6.03 -16.66 1.59
C ILE A 128 7.47 -16.53 2.08
N ASN A 129 7.89 -15.32 2.50
CA ASN A 129 9.21 -15.06 3.05
C ASN A 129 9.16 -13.98 4.14
N ASP A 130 10.28 -13.80 4.84
CA ASP A 130 10.37 -12.84 5.95
C ASP A 130 10.24 -11.38 5.51
N ASP A 131 10.57 -11.03 4.28
CA ASP A 131 10.51 -9.66 3.75
C ASP A 131 9.08 -9.20 3.42
N GLN A 132 8.15 -10.14 3.35
CA GLN A 132 6.71 -9.88 3.13
C GLN A 132 5.91 -9.78 4.43
N LYS A 133 6.55 -10.02 5.59
CA LYS A 133 5.87 -9.96 6.88
C LYS A 133 5.56 -8.51 7.28
N PRO A 134 4.53 -8.28 8.10
CA PRO A 134 4.23 -6.97 8.64
C PRO A 134 5.45 -6.27 9.27
N GLY A 135 5.52 -4.96 9.05
CA GLY A 135 6.62 -4.06 9.43
C GLY A 135 7.93 -4.32 8.69
N LYS A 136 7.89 -4.97 7.54
CA LYS A 136 8.95 -4.95 6.54
C LYS A 136 8.62 -3.97 5.43
N PHE A 137 9.62 -3.55 4.67
CA PHE A 137 9.45 -2.65 3.54
C PHE A 137 8.49 -3.27 2.50
N ALA A 138 7.45 -2.53 2.13
CA ALA A 138 6.52 -2.86 1.07
C ALA A 138 6.97 -2.25 -0.25
N GLN A 139 6.60 -2.89 -1.36
CA GLN A 139 6.96 -2.43 -2.70
C GLN A 139 6.33 -1.08 -3.08
N ARG A 140 5.28 -0.67 -2.36
CA ARG A 140 4.62 0.61 -2.49
C ARG A 140 4.62 1.31 -1.14
N GLY A 141 4.75 2.62 -1.17
CA GLY A 141 4.48 3.48 -0.02
C GLY A 141 3.51 4.59 -0.37
N VAL A 142 3.17 5.38 0.64
CA VAL A 142 2.33 6.56 0.54
C VAL A 142 2.96 7.69 1.32
N THR A 143 3.01 8.88 0.74
CA THR A 143 3.21 10.13 1.48
C THR A 143 1.96 10.99 1.39
N LEU A 144 1.55 11.57 2.50
CA LEU A 144 0.40 12.44 2.65
C LEU A 144 0.86 13.89 2.67
N TYR A 145 0.07 14.77 2.05
CA TYR A 145 0.34 16.20 1.96
C TYR A 145 -0.91 17.01 2.31
N ALA A 146 -0.70 18.17 2.93
CA ALA A 146 -1.78 19.12 3.22
C ALA A 146 -2.30 19.78 1.93
N GLY A 147 -1.38 20.12 1.04
CA GLY A 147 -1.69 20.74 -0.24
C GLY A 147 -2.14 19.75 -1.30
N LYS A 148 -2.70 20.30 -2.38
CA LYS A 148 -2.94 19.57 -3.64
C LYS A 148 -1.63 19.35 -4.38
N GLY A 149 -1.62 18.38 -5.30
CA GLY A 149 -0.47 18.07 -6.13
C GLY A 149 0.76 17.64 -5.34
N CYS A 150 0.56 17.05 -4.15
CA CYS A 150 1.62 16.55 -3.28
C CYS A 150 2.60 17.66 -2.88
N SER A 151 2.04 18.83 -2.58
CA SER A 151 2.78 19.99 -2.15
C SER A 151 2.91 20.04 -0.63
N ASP A 152 4.14 20.25 -0.16
CA ASP A 152 4.42 20.56 1.24
C ASP A 152 4.07 22.00 1.64
N LEU A 153 3.62 22.84 0.69
CA LEU A 153 3.21 24.21 1.00
C LEU A 153 1.87 24.21 1.76
N ASP A 154 1.79 24.96 2.85
CA ASP A 154 0.55 25.16 3.59
C ASP A 154 -0.50 25.84 2.66
N PRO A 155 -1.67 25.24 2.43
CA PRO A 155 -2.71 25.85 1.59
C PRO A 155 -3.23 27.19 2.13
N SER A 156 -3.00 27.48 3.41
CA SER A 156 -3.53 28.66 4.12
C SER A 156 -2.45 29.66 4.52
N ALA A 157 -1.17 29.37 4.31
CA ALA A 157 -0.06 30.22 4.74
C ALA A 157 1.19 30.03 3.88
N ASP A 158 2.08 31.02 3.83
CA ASP A 158 3.36 30.90 3.13
C ASP A 158 4.41 30.20 4.02
N ARG A 159 4.21 28.90 4.25
CA ARG A 159 5.14 28.06 5.01
C ARG A 159 5.10 26.60 4.53
N ILE A 160 6.18 25.88 4.79
CA ILE A 160 6.26 24.44 4.53
C ILE A 160 5.70 23.67 5.74
N LEU A 161 4.81 22.72 5.47
CA LEU A 161 4.30 21.75 6.44
C LEU A 161 5.08 20.44 6.30
N ASP A 162 5.15 19.72 7.41
CA ASP A 162 5.72 18.38 7.40
C ASP A 162 4.77 17.39 6.72
N TRP A 163 5.34 16.51 5.90
CA TRP A 163 4.61 15.38 5.33
C TRP A 163 4.68 14.16 6.26
N TYR A 164 3.71 13.27 6.09
CA TYR A 164 3.63 12.00 6.82
C TYR A 164 3.52 10.84 5.86
N GLY A 165 4.00 9.65 6.20
CA GLY A 165 3.64 8.51 5.36
C GLY A 165 4.01 7.12 5.86
N PHE A 166 3.85 6.17 4.94
CA PHE A 166 3.87 4.74 5.19
C PHE A 166 4.59 4.01 4.06
N ASN A 167 5.43 3.03 4.36
CA ASN A 167 6.00 2.15 3.32
C ASN A 167 6.18 0.71 3.80
N CYS A 168 5.50 0.32 4.87
CA CYS A 168 5.60 -1.02 5.42
C CYS A 168 4.49 -1.93 4.90
N TRP A 169 4.73 -3.24 4.87
CA TRP A 169 3.64 -4.22 4.94
C TRP A 169 2.94 -4.02 6.28
N SER A 170 1.61 -3.87 6.27
CA SER A 170 0.82 -3.70 7.48
C SER A 170 0.40 -5.05 8.06
N GLU A 171 0.02 -5.05 9.34
CA GLU A 171 -0.81 -6.11 9.90
C GLU A 171 -2.18 -6.13 9.19
N ASP A 172 -2.98 -7.18 9.43
CA ASP A 172 -4.30 -7.32 8.80
C ASP A 172 -5.24 -6.15 9.11
N LYS A 173 -5.11 -5.57 10.30
CA LYS A 173 -5.91 -4.42 10.74
C LYS A 173 -5.53 -3.12 10.03
N GLY A 174 -4.31 -3.02 9.50
CA GLY A 174 -3.73 -1.78 9.00
C GLY A 174 -3.10 -0.92 10.11
N ASP A 175 -2.62 0.26 9.71
CA ASP A 175 -1.96 1.24 10.57
C ASP A 175 -2.63 2.61 10.36
N CYS A 176 -2.91 3.35 11.43
CA CYS A 176 -3.46 4.71 11.29
C CYS A 176 -2.44 5.80 11.55
N GLY A 177 -2.81 6.99 11.11
CA GLY A 177 -2.24 8.23 11.59
C GLY A 177 -3.24 9.38 11.52
N THR A 178 -2.99 10.41 12.33
CA THR A 178 -3.74 11.67 12.30
C THR A 178 -2.75 12.80 12.08
N THR A 179 -2.91 13.51 10.98
CA THR A 179 -2.11 14.69 10.64
C THR A 179 -2.68 15.93 11.35
N PRO A 180 -1.88 16.99 11.56
CA PRO A 180 -2.38 18.23 12.16
C PRO A 180 -3.17 19.11 11.18
N TRP A 181 -3.37 18.65 9.94
CA TRP A 181 -3.99 19.38 8.84
C TRP A 181 -4.97 18.48 8.07
N ASN A 182 -5.81 19.05 7.21
CA ASN A 182 -6.67 18.27 6.33
C ASN A 182 -5.85 17.66 5.18
N ILE A 183 -6.01 16.36 4.89
CA ILE A 183 -5.25 15.72 3.82
C ILE A 183 -5.79 16.17 2.46
N GLY A 184 -5.01 16.96 1.74
CA GLY A 184 -5.36 17.47 0.41
C GLY A 184 -4.97 16.51 -0.71
N SER A 185 -3.82 15.84 -0.58
CA SER A 185 -3.34 14.88 -1.57
C SER A 185 -2.44 13.82 -0.97
N PHE A 186 -2.17 12.77 -1.74
CA PHE A 186 -1.21 11.73 -1.38
C PHE A 186 -0.42 11.26 -2.60
N ASN A 187 0.88 11.05 -2.42
CA ASN A 187 1.75 10.43 -3.41
C ASN A 187 1.82 8.93 -3.15
N MET A 188 1.55 8.11 -4.16
CA MET A 188 1.84 6.68 -4.10
C MET A 188 3.19 6.41 -4.74
N HIS A 189 4.11 5.83 -3.97
CA HIS A 189 5.49 5.60 -4.38
C HIS A 189 5.66 4.40 -5.32
N ALA A 190 6.50 4.55 -6.33
CA ALA A 190 6.99 3.43 -7.13
C ALA A 190 8.03 2.59 -6.38
N PRO A 191 8.20 1.31 -6.73
CA PRO A 191 9.28 0.50 -6.18
C PRO A 191 10.63 1.15 -6.50
N GLY A 192 11.47 1.35 -5.48
CA GLY A 192 12.82 1.88 -5.66
C GLY A 192 13.00 3.34 -5.23
N ASP A 193 11.93 4.13 -5.14
CA ASP A 193 12.04 5.56 -4.80
C ASP A 193 12.58 5.80 -3.37
N ASP A 194 12.36 4.85 -2.44
CA ASP A 194 12.80 4.91 -1.02
C ASP A 194 13.46 3.61 -0.53
N ALA A 195 14.06 2.82 -1.43
CA ALA A 195 14.50 1.43 -1.16
C ALA A 195 15.71 1.27 -0.20
N GLU A 196 16.13 2.33 0.52
CA GLU A 196 17.24 2.29 1.50
C GLU A 196 16.90 1.49 2.79
N GLY A 197 15.77 0.78 2.81
CA GLY A 197 15.60 -0.42 3.65
C GLY A 197 15.04 -0.18 5.06
N THR A 198 14.65 1.03 5.41
CA THR A 198 13.90 1.29 6.64
C THR A 198 12.40 1.38 6.34
N CYS A 199 11.63 0.58 7.06
CA CYS A 199 10.17 0.66 7.03
C CYS A 199 9.71 1.72 8.05
N TRP A 200 8.82 2.61 7.62
CA TRP A 200 8.19 3.69 8.35
C TRP A 200 6.66 3.51 8.37
N VAL A 201 6.08 3.68 9.56
CA VAL A 201 4.64 3.67 9.79
C VAL A 201 4.26 5.04 10.34
N PHE A 202 3.45 5.78 9.58
CA PHE A 202 3.07 7.17 9.86
C PHE A 202 4.24 8.06 10.31
N ALA A 203 5.34 7.99 9.56
CA ALA A 203 6.55 8.74 9.86
C ALA A 203 6.47 10.17 9.36
N LYS A 204 6.91 11.11 10.20
CA LYS A 204 7.04 12.52 9.86
C LYS A 204 8.34 12.75 9.08
N ASN A 205 8.27 13.35 7.90
CA ASN A 205 9.41 13.60 7.00
C ASN A 205 10.32 12.37 6.80
N GLY A 206 9.73 11.17 6.77
CA GLY A 206 10.46 9.91 6.59
C GLY A 206 11.21 9.41 7.83
N ASN A 207 11.19 10.16 8.93
CA ASN A 207 11.82 9.77 10.19
C ASN A 207 10.82 8.94 11.02
N GLY A 208 10.80 7.62 10.79
CA GLY A 208 9.87 6.69 11.44
C GLY A 208 10.31 6.27 12.84
N ALA A 209 9.44 6.47 13.83
CA ALA A 209 9.54 5.78 15.10
C ALA A 209 9.24 4.29 14.91
N ARG A 210 10.11 3.42 15.43
CA ARG A 210 9.89 1.97 15.49
C ARG A 210 8.57 1.71 16.21
N ARG A 211 7.60 1.09 15.53
CA ARG A 211 6.33 0.52 16.04
C ARG A 211 6.00 0.96 17.46
N PHE A 212 5.23 2.03 17.63
CA PHE A 212 4.41 2.12 18.83
C PHE A 212 3.29 1.09 18.68
N SER A 213 3.57 -0.12 19.14
CA SER A 213 2.55 -1.11 19.49
C SER A 213 1.45 -0.38 20.24
N SER A 214 0.27 -0.28 19.61
CA SER A 214 -0.91 0.34 20.17
C SER A 214 -1.25 -0.33 21.51
N SER A 215 -0.80 0.27 22.62
CA SER A 215 -1.20 -0.10 23.98
C SER A 215 -2.55 0.50 24.38
N GLN A 216 -3.25 1.17 23.47
CA GLN A 216 -4.62 1.62 23.67
C GLN A 216 -5.62 0.58 23.16
N ALA A 217 -5.52 -0.64 23.69
CA ALA A 217 -6.53 -1.67 23.52
C ALA A 217 -6.61 -2.56 24.77
N MET A 218 -6.73 -1.97 25.96
CA MET A 218 -7.34 -2.62 27.14
C MET A 218 -7.79 -1.56 28.15
N MET A 219 -8.98 -1.03 27.97
CA MET A 219 -9.81 -0.58 29.10
C MET A 219 -11.20 -1.18 28.91
N GLY A 220 -11.28 -2.48 29.22
CA GLY A 220 -12.50 -3.27 29.20
C GLY A 220 -12.47 -4.29 30.34
N ALA A 221 -13.04 -3.87 31.47
CA ALA A 221 -13.61 -4.68 32.56
C ALA A 221 -12.75 -5.72 33.30
N VAL A 222 -12.47 -5.47 34.59
CA VAL A 222 -12.93 -6.33 35.71
C VAL A 222 -13.16 -5.46 36.95
N ILE A 223 -14.41 -5.07 37.24
CA ILE A 223 -14.82 -4.77 38.62
C ILE A 223 -15.43 -6.07 39.14
N ALA A 224 -14.65 -6.84 39.90
CA ALA A 224 -15.14 -7.95 40.69
C ALA A 224 -14.92 -7.59 42.16
N ALA A 225 -16.02 -7.60 42.91
CA ALA A 225 -16.10 -7.23 44.30
C ALA A 225 -15.24 -8.12 45.21
N SER A 226 -14.67 -7.53 46.25
CA SER A 226 -14.34 -8.26 47.48
C SER A 226 -14.79 -7.40 48.65
N LEU A 227 -16.00 -7.71 49.13
CA LEU A 227 -16.54 -7.24 50.39
C LEU A 227 -15.72 -7.80 51.54
N ALA A 228 -15.41 -6.91 52.48
CA ALA A 228 -15.29 -7.10 53.93
C ALA A 228 -14.37 -8.22 54.45
N ILE A 229 -13.36 -7.83 55.21
CA ILE A 229 -13.17 -8.26 56.62
C ILE A 229 -12.37 -7.13 57.33
N TRP A 230 -13.00 -6.47 58.30
CA TRP A 230 -12.31 -5.76 59.38
C TRP A 230 -12.95 -6.20 60.70
N LEU A 231 -12.09 -6.68 61.60
CA LEU A 231 -12.14 -6.76 63.07
C LEU A 231 -13.15 -7.70 63.75
N ALA A 232 -12.59 -8.76 64.34
CA ALA A 232 -12.80 -9.12 65.73
C ALA A 232 -11.45 -9.01 66.46
#